data_AF-A0A8T2PU13-F1
#
_entry.id   AF-A0A8T2PU13-F1
#
_cell.length_a   1.000
_cell.length_b   1.000
_cell.length_c   1.000
_cell.angle_alpha   90.00
_cell.angle_beta   90.00
_cell.angle_gamma   90.00
#
_symmetry.space_group_name_H-M   'P 1'
#
loop_
_entity.id
_entity.type
_entity.pdbx_description
1 polymer ?
#
loop_
_entity_poly.entity_id
_entity_poly.type
_entity_poly.pdbx_seq_one_letter_code
_entity_poly.pdbx_strand_id
1 'polypeptide(L)'
;MEGYAGAYDEQTDSTKQQERHYYLLSELQTLVKDLPCSFQQRLSYTTLSDLALVLIDGTVYEIVQGLLDIQHLTERNLYNQRQKLHGEHRALKQELVRKHKEALQTCKTHNLAVLRMNQQGETEALEQRIREEQRMMDEKIVVEMDQKVVDQQNTLEKAGVPGFYITTNPQELTMQMNLLELILKLQQKETQSDLDDGFIVSNYLTLPILVLTIPRWVAAVVALRARSKLEP
;
A
#
# COMPACT_ATOMS: atom_id res chain seq x y z
N MET A 1 41.13 24.45 -35.48
CA MET A 1 41.16 24.50 -34.01
C MET A 1 39.72 24.35 -33.53
N GLU A 2 39.20 23.13 -33.52
CA GLU A 2 37.91 22.76 -32.94
C GLU A 2 38.12 21.37 -32.37
N GLY A 3 37.99 21.19 -31.06
CA GLY A 3 38.26 19.90 -30.42
C GLY A 3 38.50 19.91 -28.91
N TYR A 4 38.49 21.07 -28.26
CA TYR A 4 38.81 21.18 -26.82
C TYR A 4 37.65 21.60 -25.91
N ALA A 5 36.41 21.63 -26.43
CA ALA A 5 35.23 22.03 -25.66
C ALA A 5 34.52 20.86 -24.94
N GLY A 6 34.70 19.60 -25.39
CA GLY A 6 33.98 18.45 -24.84
C GLY A 6 34.49 17.94 -23.48
N ALA A 7 35.79 18.05 -23.21
CA ALA A 7 36.39 17.47 -21.99
C ALA A 7 36.06 18.25 -20.71
N TYR A 8 35.72 19.53 -20.79
CA TYR A 8 35.38 20.35 -19.61
C TYR A 8 33.92 20.15 -19.16
N ASP A 9 33.03 19.78 -20.08
CA ASP A 9 31.61 19.58 -19.81
C ASP A 9 31.35 18.21 -19.13
N GLU A 10 32.02 17.14 -19.61
CA GLU A 10 31.97 15.81 -18.96
C GLU A 10 32.55 15.84 -17.53
N GLN A 11 33.60 16.64 -17.31
CA GLN A 11 34.26 16.72 -16.02
C GLN A 11 33.43 17.52 -14.99
N THR A 12 32.69 18.55 -15.44
CA THR A 12 31.78 19.29 -14.56
C THR A 12 30.51 18.52 -14.24
N ASP A 13 29.99 17.70 -15.15
CA ASP A 13 28.86 16.81 -14.88
C ASP A 13 29.21 15.70 -13.89
N SER A 14 30.37 15.05 -14.05
CA SER A 14 30.86 14.05 -13.10
C SER A 14 31.09 14.63 -11.70
N THR A 15 31.55 15.89 -11.60
CA THR A 15 31.76 16.55 -10.30
C THR A 15 30.43 16.84 -9.59
N LYS A 16 29.41 17.31 -10.34
CA LYS A 16 28.06 17.58 -9.80
C LYS A 16 27.35 16.30 -9.37
N GLN A 17 27.47 15.21 -10.15
CA GLN A 17 26.92 13.91 -9.78
C GLN A 17 27.57 13.39 -8.49
N GLN A 18 28.88 13.59 -8.34
CA GLN A 18 29.60 13.16 -7.15
C GLN A 18 29.24 14.00 -5.91
N GLU A 19 29.07 15.32 -6.06
CA GLU A 19 28.53 16.18 -5.00
C GLU A 19 27.12 15.74 -4.57
N ARG A 20 26.24 15.44 -5.54
CA ARG A 20 24.88 14.95 -5.25
C ARG A 20 24.90 13.57 -4.58
N HIS A 21 25.77 12.68 -5.01
CA HIS A 21 25.98 11.37 -4.36
C HIS A 21 26.38 11.51 -2.89
N TYR A 22 27.36 12.37 -2.59
CA TYR A 22 27.79 12.62 -1.21
C TYR A 22 26.70 13.25 -0.35
N TYR A 23 25.92 14.18 -0.91
CA TYR A 23 24.77 14.77 -0.24
C TYR A 23 23.72 13.71 0.10
N LEU A 24 23.26 12.92 -0.89
CA LEU A 24 22.28 11.85 -0.68
C LEU A 24 22.77 10.81 0.32
N LEU A 25 24.05 10.42 0.25
CA LEU A 25 24.64 9.48 1.18
C LEU A 25 24.67 10.02 2.62
N SER A 26 25.00 11.29 2.80
CA SER A 26 24.98 11.95 4.12
C SER A 26 23.58 12.01 4.71
N GLU A 27 22.58 12.35 3.88
CA GLU A 27 21.18 12.38 4.30
C GLU A 27 20.65 10.97 4.62
N LEU A 28 20.95 9.97 3.79
CA LEU A 28 20.63 8.57 4.04
C LEU A 28 21.25 8.10 5.37
N GLN A 29 22.51 8.41 5.63
CA GLN A 29 23.17 8.08 6.90
C GLN A 29 22.51 8.74 8.10
N THR A 30 22.03 9.98 7.94
CA THR A 30 21.32 10.70 9.00
C THR A 30 19.97 10.04 9.28
N LEU A 31 19.19 9.75 8.24
CA LEU A 31 17.90 9.08 8.36
C LEU A 31 18.02 7.65 8.91
N VAL A 32 19.09 6.92 8.59
CA VAL A 32 19.36 5.57 9.13
C VAL A 32 19.63 5.59 10.63
N LYS A 33 20.24 6.66 11.17
CA LYS A 33 20.49 6.79 12.61
C LYS A 33 19.21 6.89 13.43
N ASP A 34 18.12 7.37 12.82
CA ASP A 34 16.81 7.48 13.45
C ASP A 34 16.00 6.16 13.39
N LEU A 35 16.50 5.13 12.71
CA LEU A 35 15.84 3.83 12.58
C LEU A 35 16.28 2.84 13.67
N PRO A 36 15.48 1.78 13.96
CA PRO A 36 15.84 0.78 14.96
C PRO A 36 17.19 0.10 14.68
N CYS A 37 17.95 -0.22 15.73
CA CYS A 37 19.28 -0.84 15.61
C CYS A 37 19.31 -2.15 14.80
N SER A 38 18.22 -2.92 14.82
CA SER A 38 18.08 -4.16 14.03
C SER A 38 18.10 -3.89 12.53
N PHE A 39 17.69 -2.70 12.08
CA PHE A 39 17.74 -2.29 10.69
C PHE A 39 19.11 -1.70 10.34
N GLN A 40 19.66 -0.87 11.22
CA GLN A 40 21.01 -0.29 11.05
C GLN A 40 22.09 -1.36 10.85
N GLN A 41 22.04 -2.46 11.63
CA GLN A 41 23.03 -3.54 11.52
C GLN A 41 22.95 -4.33 10.21
N ARG A 42 21.80 -4.29 9.51
CA ARG A 42 21.61 -4.99 8.23
C ARG A 42 21.94 -4.10 7.03
N LEU A 43 22.06 -2.79 7.23
CA LEU A 43 22.44 -1.85 6.19
C LEU A 43 23.95 -1.64 6.19
N SER A 44 24.60 -2.20 5.17
CA SER A 44 26.01 -1.94 4.92
C SER A 44 26.22 -0.56 4.29
N TYR A 45 27.40 0.04 4.51
CA TYR A 45 27.78 1.29 3.83
C TYR A 45 27.72 1.15 2.30
N THR A 46 28.10 -0.01 1.77
CA THR A 46 28.02 -0.31 0.34
C THR A 46 26.58 -0.27 -0.18
N THR A 47 25.61 -0.85 0.54
CA THR A 47 24.19 -0.78 0.18
C THR A 47 23.66 0.65 0.17
N LEU A 48 24.06 1.49 1.13
CA LEU A 48 23.68 2.90 1.18
C LEU A 48 24.31 3.72 0.04
N SER A 49 25.57 3.43 -0.30
CA SER A 49 26.26 4.05 -1.43
C SER A 49 25.64 3.68 -2.77
N ASP A 50 25.29 2.41 -2.97
CA ASP A 50 24.61 1.93 -4.18
C ASP A 50 23.20 2.52 -4.28
N LEU A 51 22.49 2.63 -3.15
CA LEU A 51 21.18 3.26 -3.11
C LEU A 51 21.27 4.75 -3.45
N ALA A 52 22.23 5.48 -2.89
CA ALA A 52 22.45 6.88 -3.22
C ALA A 52 22.72 7.09 -4.71
N LEU A 53 23.48 6.19 -5.35
CA LEU A 53 23.78 6.24 -6.78
C LEU A 53 22.53 6.10 -7.65
N VAL A 54 21.67 5.14 -7.30
CA VAL A 54 20.41 4.87 -8.02
C VAL A 54 19.38 5.98 -7.83
N LEU A 55 19.50 6.79 -6.77
CA LEU A 55 18.60 7.91 -6.49
C LEU A 55 19.05 9.24 -7.15
N ILE A 56 20.27 9.31 -7.72
CA ILE A 56 20.81 10.57 -8.28
C ILE A 56 19.94 11.12 -9.41
N ASP A 57 19.46 10.26 -10.30
CA ASP A 57 18.71 10.65 -11.49
C ASP A 57 17.23 10.99 -11.23
N GLY A 58 16.74 10.69 -10.02
CA GLY A 58 15.37 10.92 -9.60
C GLY A 58 14.32 9.97 -10.20
N THR A 59 14.69 9.11 -11.16
CA THR A 59 13.80 8.15 -11.83
C THR A 59 13.16 7.21 -10.82
N VAL A 60 13.93 6.76 -9.83
CA VAL A 60 13.41 5.86 -8.78
C VAL A 60 12.37 6.54 -7.90
N TYR A 61 12.47 7.85 -7.66
CA TYR A 61 11.42 8.59 -6.95
C TYR A 61 10.13 8.65 -7.76
N GLU A 62 10.22 8.87 -9.06
CA GLU A 62 9.05 8.84 -9.95
C GLU A 62 8.40 7.46 -9.99
N ILE A 63 9.20 6.39 -10.07
CA ILE A 63 8.70 5.02 -10.02
C ILE A 63 8.00 4.75 -8.69
N VAL A 64 8.62 5.10 -7.56
CA VAL A 64 8.03 4.93 -6.23
C VAL A 64 6.72 5.71 -6.10
N GLN A 65 6.67 6.94 -6.59
CA GLN A 65 5.44 7.75 -6.60
C GLN A 65 4.34 7.11 -7.47
N GLY A 66 4.68 6.64 -8.67
CA GLY A 66 3.75 5.93 -9.54
C GLY A 66 3.21 4.64 -8.90
N LEU A 67 4.05 3.88 -8.20
CA LEU A 67 3.63 2.69 -7.44
C LEU A 67 2.70 3.04 -6.28
N LEU A 68 2.93 4.17 -5.60
CA LEU A 68 2.07 4.68 -4.54
C LEU A 68 0.68 5.07 -5.09
N ASP A 69 0.64 5.75 -6.23
CA ASP A 69 -0.63 6.14 -6.87
C ASP A 69 -1.43 4.91 -7.32
N ILE A 70 -0.76 3.92 -7.93
CA ILE A 70 -1.38 2.63 -8.30
C ILE A 70 -1.93 1.92 -7.07
N GLN A 71 -1.19 1.93 -5.95
CA GLN A 71 -1.64 1.35 -4.69
C GLN A 71 -2.91 2.05 -4.20
N HIS A 72 -2.90 3.38 -4.08
CA HIS A 72 -4.06 4.15 -3.61
C HIS A 72 -5.29 3.95 -4.49
N LEU A 73 -5.11 3.91 -5.82
CA LEU A 73 -6.20 3.65 -6.74
C LEU A 73 -6.79 2.24 -6.53
N THR A 74 -5.93 1.24 -6.34
CA THR A 74 -6.34 -0.16 -6.10
C THR A 74 -7.09 -0.28 -4.77
N GLU A 75 -6.56 0.30 -3.69
CA GLU A 75 -7.21 0.30 -2.37
C GLU A 75 -8.59 0.95 -2.43
N ARG A 76 -8.70 2.11 -3.09
CA ARG A 76 -9.97 2.81 -3.27
C ARG A 76 -10.97 1.98 -4.07
N ASN A 77 -10.51 1.28 -5.12
CA ASN A 77 -11.36 0.41 -5.93
C ASN A 77 -11.89 -0.77 -5.10
N LEU A 78 -11.02 -1.48 -4.39
CA LEU A 78 -11.39 -2.62 -3.54
C LEU A 78 -12.34 -2.19 -2.40
N TYR A 79 -12.08 -1.05 -1.78
CA TYR A 79 -12.97 -0.47 -0.78
C TYR A 79 -14.36 -0.18 -1.35
N ASN A 80 -14.43 0.45 -2.53
CA ASN A 80 -15.71 0.76 -3.18
C ASN A 80 -16.47 -0.51 -3.58
N GLN A 81 -15.77 -1.55 -4.06
CA GLN A 81 -16.38 -2.86 -4.33
C GLN A 81 -16.97 -3.46 -3.06
N ARG A 82 -16.23 -3.43 -1.94
CA ARG A 82 -16.73 -3.89 -0.63
C ARG A 82 -17.95 -3.12 -0.15
N GLN A 83 -17.92 -1.80 -0.28
CA GLN A 83 -19.04 -0.95 0.11
C GLN A 83 -20.28 -1.22 -0.75
N LYS A 84 -20.11 -1.43 -2.05
CA LYS A 84 -21.20 -1.78 -2.97
C LYS A 84 -21.87 -3.09 -2.57
N LEU A 85 -21.09 -4.14 -2.32
CA LEU A 85 -21.61 -5.44 -1.88
C LEU A 85 -22.42 -5.30 -0.57
N HIS A 86 -21.91 -4.55 0.40
CA HIS A 86 -22.66 -4.27 1.63
C HIS A 86 -23.97 -3.50 1.37
N GLY A 87 -23.96 -2.57 0.43
CA GLY A 87 -25.18 -1.87 -0.01
C GLY A 87 -26.21 -2.82 -0.59
N GLU A 88 -25.79 -3.73 -1.47
CA GLU A 88 -26.64 -4.78 -2.07
C GLU A 88 -27.21 -5.72 -1.00
N HIS A 89 -26.39 -6.17 -0.05
CA HIS A 89 -26.83 -6.99 1.09
C HIS A 89 -27.88 -6.29 1.96
N ARG A 90 -27.70 -4.99 2.23
CA ARG A 90 -28.69 -4.20 2.97
C ARG A 90 -30.01 -4.12 2.19
N ALA A 91 -29.96 -3.89 0.88
CA ALA A 91 -31.16 -3.84 0.04
C ALA A 91 -31.88 -5.20 0.00
N LEU A 92 -31.14 -6.30 -0.14
CA LEU A 92 -31.70 -7.66 -0.12
C LEU A 92 -32.41 -7.98 1.20
N LYS A 93 -31.81 -7.61 2.34
CA LYS A 93 -32.44 -7.79 3.66
C LYS A 93 -33.73 -6.97 3.79
N GLN A 94 -33.72 -5.71 3.35
CA GLN A 94 -34.91 -4.86 3.37
C GLN A 94 -36.03 -5.42 2.50
N GLU A 95 -35.69 -5.91 1.30
CA GLU A 95 -36.64 -6.53 0.38
C GLU A 95 -37.23 -7.82 0.94
N LEU A 96 -36.41 -8.67 1.59
CA LEU A 96 -36.90 -9.88 2.25
C LEU A 96 -37.91 -9.55 3.35
N VAL A 97 -37.57 -8.58 4.22
CA VAL A 97 -38.46 -8.11 5.30
C VAL A 97 -39.77 -7.55 4.73
N ARG A 98 -39.70 -6.81 3.62
CA ARG A 98 -40.89 -6.28 2.93
C ARG A 98 -41.80 -7.43 2.46
N LYS A 99 -41.24 -8.44 1.78
CA LYS A 99 -41.98 -9.63 1.33
C LYS A 99 -42.61 -10.40 2.48
N HIS A 100 -41.88 -10.58 3.59
CA HIS A 100 -42.39 -11.26 4.77
C HIS A 100 -43.57 -10.52 5.39
N LYS A 101 -43.52 -9.19 5.44
CA LYS A 101 -44.62 -8.34 5.92
C LYS A 101 -45.85 -8.45 5.03
N GLU A 102 -45.68 -8.42 3.71
CA GLU A 102 -46.78 -8.54 2.73
C GLU A 102 -47.44 -9.93 2.77
N ALA A 103 -46.64 -10.98 2.91
CA ALA A 103 -47.14 -12.34 3.08
C ALA A 103 -47.96 -12.50 4.36
N LEU A 104 -47.54 -11.86 5.47
CA LEU A 104 -48.28 -11.88 6.74
C LEU A 104 -49.63 -11.15 6.64
N GLN A 105 -49.70 -10.05 5.89
CA GLN A 105 -50.94 -9.30 5.69
C GLN A 105 -51.99 -10.06 4.86
N THR A 106 -51.54 -10.97 3.99
CA THR A 106 -52.41 -11.70 3.05
C THR A 106 -52.80 -13.09 3.58
N CYS A 107 -52.16 -13.58 4.64
CA CYS A 107 -52.32 -14.97 5.12
C CYS A 107 -53.48 -15.15 6.11
N LYS A 108 -54.21 -16.28 6.01
CA LYS A 108 -55.26 -16.68 6.96
C LYS A 108 -54.68 -17.38 8.20
N THR A 109 -55.36 -17.27 9.34
CA THR A 109 -54.89 -17.68 10.68
C THR A 109 -54.36 -19.11 10.80
N HIS A 110 -54.91 -20.07 10.04
CA HIS A 110 -54.51 -21.48 10.08
C HIS A 110 -53.09 -21.77 9.52
N ASN A 111 -52.53 -20.90 8.66
CA ASN A 111 -51.25 -21.16 7.98
C ASN A 111 -50.05 -20.37 8.57
N LEU A 112 -50.27 -19.65 9.68
CA LEU A 112 -49.28 -18.73 10.23
C LEU A 112 -48.03 -19.43 10.80
N ALA A 113 -48.17 -20.61 11.41
CA ALA A 113 -47.02 -21.33 11.97
C ALA A 113 -46.04 -21.79 10.88
N VAL A 114 -46.56 -22.43 9.83
CA VAL A 114 -45.77 -22.89 8.67
C VAL A 114 -45.15 -21.70 7.93
N LEU A 115 -45.91 -20.62 7.74
CA LEU A 115 -45.40 -19.40 7.11
C LEU A 115 -44.22 -18.81 7.90
N ARG A 116 -44.33 -18.71 9.23
CA ARG A 116 -43.24 -18.20 10.09
C ARG A 116 -41.99 -19.09 10.03
N MET A 117 -42.17 -20.41 10.03
CA MET A 117 -41.05 -21.34 9.84
C MET A 117 -40.35 -21.14 8.49
N ASN A 118 -41.11 -20.96 7.41
CA ASN A 118 -40.53 -20.68 6.09
C ASN A 118 -39.81 -19.33 6.05
N GLN A 119 -40.39 -18.27 6.62
CA GLN A 119 -39.76 -16.94 6.70
C GLN A 119 -38.45 -16.98 7.50
N GLN A 120 -38.42 -17.76 8.58
CA GLN A 120 -37.21 -17.95 9.37
C GLN A 120 -36.13 -18.69 8.55
N GLY A 121 -36.49 -19.78 7.87
CA GLY A 121 -35.58 -20.49 6.98
C GLY A 121 -35.04 -19.61 5.83
N GLU A 122 -35.88 -18.77 5.22
CA GLU A 122 -35.47 -17.81 4.19
C GLU A 122 -34.49 -16.76 4.74
N THR A 123 -34.71 -16.29 5.97
CA THR A 123 -33.81 -15.33 6.64
C THR A 123 -32.47 -15.97 6.93
N GLU A 124 -32.46 -17.18 7.48
CA GLU A 124 -31.24 -17.92 7.77
C GLU A 124 -30.45 -18.25 6.49
N ALA A 125 -31.12 -18.67 5.42
CA ALA A 125 -30.50 -18.92 4.12
C ALA A 125 -29.91 -17.64 3.51
N LEU A 126 -30.62 -16.51 3.58
CA LEU A 126 -30.11 -15.22 3.11
C LEU A 126 -28.89 -14.78 3.93
N GLU A 127 -28.93 -14.94 5.25
CA GLU A 127 -27.78 -14.61 6.10
C GLU A 127 -26.57 -15.49 5.83
N GLN A 128 -26.76 -16.79 5.62
CA GLN A 128 -25.67 -17.69 5.21
C GLN A 128 -25.05 -17.24 3.90
N ARG A 129 -25.88 -16.94 2.89
CA ARG A 129 -25.41 -16.43 1.60
C ARG A 129 -24.64 -15.12 1.73
N ILE A 130 -25.14 -14.17 2.52
CA ILE A 130 -24.48 -12.87 2.77
C ILE A 130 -23.11 -13.08 3.43
N ARG A 131 -23.03 -13.98 4.42
CA ARG A 131 -21.76 -14.31 5.08
C ARG A 131 -20.75 -14.92 4.10
N GLU A 132 -21.21 -15.84 3.25
CA GLU A 132 -20.38 -16.48 2.23
C GLU A 132 -19.85 -15.46 1.21
N GLU A 133 -20.73 -14.61 0.68
CA GLU A 133 -20.35 -13.56 -0.28
C GLU A 133 -19.36 -12.54 0.34
N GLN A 134 -19.53 -12.19 1.62
CA GLN A 134 -18.57 -11.36 2.34
C GLN A 134 -17.21 -12.05 2.49
N ARG A 135 -17.21 -13.34 2.86
CA ARG A 135 -15.97 -14.11 3.01
C ARG A 135 -15.21 -14.20 1.69
N MET A 136 -15.89 -14.57 0.60
CA MET A 136 -15.28 -14.66 -0.74
C MET A 136 -14.69 -13.33 -1.19
N MET A 137 -15.36 -12.21 -0.91
CA MET A 137 -14.84 -10.89 -1.25
C MET A 137 -13.63 -10.50 -0.41
N ASP A 138 -13.62 -10.84 0.88
CA ASP A 138 -12.48 -10.57 1.77
C ASP A 138 -11.26 -11.40 1.37
N GLU A 139 -11.45 -12.68 1.03
CA GLU A 139 -10.40 -13.54 0.47
C GLU A 139 -9.85 -12.96 -0.83
N LYS A 140 -10.73 -12.52 -1.75
CA LYS A 140 -10.33 -11.87 -3.00
C LYS A 140 -9.50 -10.61 -2.76
N ILE A 141 -9.89 -9.76 -1.81
CA ILE A 141 -9.15 -8.54 -1.46
C ILE A 141 -7.74 -8.89 -0.98
N VAL A 142 -7.58 -9.91 -0.13
CA VAL A 142 -6.26 -10.35 0.34
C VAL A 142 -5.39 -10.81 -0.83
N VAL A 143 -5.92 -11.65 -1.71
CA VAL A 143 -5.19 -12.18 -2.88
C VAL A 143 -4.77 -11.05 -3.83
N GLU A 144 -5.66 -10.11 -4.15
CA GLU A 144 -5.32 -8.99 -5.03
C GLU A 144 -4.23 -8.10 -4.42
N MET A 145 -4.25 -7.90 -3.10
CA MET A 145 -3.24 -7.09 -2.42
C MET A 145 -1.89 -7.78 -2.31
N ASP A 146 -1.87 -9.10 -2.03
CA ASP A 146 -0.65 -9.88 -2.06
C ASP A 146 0.00 -9.84 -3.45
N GLN A 147 -0.81 -9.91 -4.51
CA GLN A 147 -0.30 -9.74 -5.88
C GLN A 147 0.30 -8.35 -6.10
N LYS A 148 -0.31 -7.28 -5.56
CA LYS A 148 0.26 -5.92 -5.65
C LYS A 148 1.61 -5.79 -4.96
N VAL A 149 1.82 -6.46 -3.83
CA VAL A 149 3.13 -6.49 -3.17
C VAL A 149 4.18 -7.14 -4.08
N VAL A 150 3.85 -8.27 -4.70
CA VAL A 150 4.76 -8.96 -5.64
C VAL A 150 5.07 -8.08 -6.86
N ASP A 151 4.06 -7.42 -7.43
CA ASP A 151 4.23 -6.53 -8.59
C ASP A 151 5.13 -5.32 -8.26
N GLN A 152 4.94 -4.73 -7.08
CA GLN A 152 5.78 -3.63 -6.58
C GLN A 152 7.23 -4.08 -6.37
N GLN A 153 7.45 -5.22 -5.71
CA GLN A 153 8.78 -5.79 -5.51
C GLN A 153 9.49 -6.03 -6.84
N ASN A 154 8.81 -6.65 -7.80
CA ASN A 154 9.35 -6.94 -9.13
C ASN A 154 9.68 -5.64 -9.91
N THR A 155 8.85 -4.62 -9.78
CA THR A 155 9.08 -3.32 -10.44
C THR A 155 10.32 -2.62 -9.86
N LEU A 156 10.46 -2.61 -8.53
CA LEU A 156 11.62 -2.02 -7.85
C LEU A 156 12.91 -2.81 -8.09
N GLU A 157 12.84 -4.14 -8.13
CA GLU A 157 13.95 -5.02 -8.50
C GLU A 157 14.42 -4.73 -9.94
N LYS A 158 13.48 -4.62 -10.90
CA LYS A 158 13.79 -4.27 -12.30
C LYS A 158 14.31 -2.85 -12.48
N ALA A 159 13.88 -1.93 -11.64
CA ALA A 159 14.42 -0.57 -11.58
C ALA A 159 15.84 -0.51 -10.98
N GLY A 160 16.37 -1.65 -10.50
CA GLY A 160 17.71 -1.74 -9.96
C GLY A 160 17.85 -1.19 -8.54
N VAL A 161 16.74 -1.03 -7.81
CA VAL A 161 16.77 -0.49 -6.44
C VAL A 161 17.41 -1.51 -5.49
N PRO A 162 18.53 -1.18 -4.83
CA PRO A 162 19.22 -2.13 -3.96
C PRO A 162 18.34 -2.61 -2.80
N GLY A 163 18.42 -3.92 -2.50
CA GLY A 163 17.68 -4.55 -1.40
C GLY A 163 16.25 -4.98 -1.76
N PHE A 164 15.75 -4.65 -2.96
CA PHE A 164 14.46 -5.12 -3.44
C PHE A 164 14.60 -6.37 -4.29
N TYR A 165 13.80 -7.38 -3.94
CA TYR A 165 13.65 -8.65 -4.64
C TYR A 165 12.33 -9.29 -4.19
N ILE A 166 11.76 -10.19 -5.00
CA ILE A 166 10.52 -10.87 -4.63
C ILE A 166 10.77 -11.77 -3.41
N THR A 167 10.04 -11.51 -2.31
CA THR A 167 10.18 -12.28 -1.07
C THR A 167 8.89 -12.32 -0.27
N THR A 168 8.62 -13.45 0.36
CA THR A 168 7.51 -13.65 1.31
C THR A 168 7.99 -13.77 2.75
N ASN A 169 9.29 -13.60 3.01
CA ASN A 169 9.83 -13.67 4.37
C ASN A 169 9.46 -12.38 5.13
N PRO A 170 8.77 -12.47 6.29
CA PRO A 170 8.32 -11.28 7.03
C PRO A 170 9.45 -10.34 7.47
N GLN A 171 10.64 -10.87 7.76
CA GLN A 171 11.80 -10.06 8.16
C GLN A 171 12.34 -9.26 6.97
N GLU A 172 12.39 -9.88 5.79
CA GLU A 172 12.83 -9.25 4.54
C GLU A 172 11.79 -8.24 4.04
N LEU A 173 10.50 -8.54 4.17
CA LEU A 173 9.41 -7.60 3.87
C LEU A 173 9.50 -6.34 4.75
N THR A 174 9.76 -6.52 6.04
CA THR A 174 9.94 -5.39 6.96
C THR A 174 11.17 -4.57 6.59
N MET A 175 12.24 -5.24 6.14
CA MET A 175 13.46 -4.57 5.67
C MET A 175 13.16 -3.71 4.42
N GLN A 176 12.57 -4.30 3.39
CA GLN A 176 12.19 -3.60 2.16
C GLN A 176 11.24 -2.44 2.42
N MET A 177 10.32 -2.59 3.38
CA MET A 177 9.42 -1.51 3.79
C MET A 177 10.17 -0.32 4.39
N ASN A 178 11.09 -0.59 5.33
CA ASN A 178 11.90 0.46 5.94
C ASN A 178 12.82 1.14 4.92
N LEU A 179 13.33 0.41 3.92
CA LEU A 179 14.05 1.01 2.79
C LEU A 179 13.16 1.93 1.96
N LEU A 180 11.93 1.51 1.66
CA LEU A 180 10.99 2.34 0.90
C LEU A 180 10.63 3.62 1.67
N GLU A 181 10.43 3.52 2.99
CA GLU A 181 10.20 4.68 3.85
C GLU A 181 11.39 5.64 3.86
N LEU A 182 12.62 5.10 3.87
CA LEU A 182 13.84 5.88 3.78
C LEU A 182 13.92 6.67 2.46
N ILE A 183 13.63 6.02 1.33
CA ILE A 183 13.59 6.65 0.00
C ILE A 183 12.54 7.78 -0.02
N LEU A 184 11.33 7.54 0.49
CA LEU A 184 10.26 8.55 0.56
C LEU A 184 10.63 9.73 1.47
N LYS A 185 11.28 9.48 2.61
CA LYS A 185 11.75 10.54 3.51
C LYS A 185 12.84 11.39 2.87
N LEU A 186 13.73 10.77 2.10
CA LEU A 186 14.78 11.48 1.36
C LEU A 186 14.16 12.40 0.29
N GLN A 187 13.21 11.87 -0.49
CA GLN A 187 12.47 12.65 -1.49
C GLN A 187 11.77 13.87 -0.88
N GLN A 188 11.14 13.71 0.30
CA GLN A 188 10.48 14.83 1.00
C GLN A 188 11.47 15.90 1.44
N LYS A 189 12.65 15.51 1.91
CA LYS A 189 13.72 16.45 2.29
C LYS A 189 14.25 17.21 1.08
N GLU A 190 14.51 16.53 -0.05
CA GLU A 190 14.94 17.18 -1.29
C GLU A 190 13.89 18.19 -1.79
N THR A 191 12.61 17.81 -1.72
CA THR A 191 11.50 18.71 -2.08
C THR A 191 11.38 19.91 -1.13
N GLN A 192 11.77 19.76 0.15
CA GLN A 192 11.76 20.85 1.13
C GLN A 192 12.97 21.78 0.99
N SER A 193 14.16 21.26 0.66
CA SER A 193 15.36 22.09 0.43
C SER A 193 15.25 22.97 -0.81
N ASP A 194 14.52 22.53 -1.84
CA ASP A 194 14.27 23.33 -3.04
C ASP A 194 13.25 24.48 -2.81
N LEU A 195 12.52 24.45 -1.68
CA LEU A 195 11.47 25.43 -1.35
C LEU A 195 11.95 26.62 -0.50
N ASP A 196 13.21 26.62 -0.03
CA ASP A 196 13.75 27.72 0.77
C ASP A 196 14.24 28.93 -0.07
N ASP A 197 14.27 28.82 -1.42
CA ASP A 197 14.78 29.89 -2.31
C ASP A 197 13.71 30.70 -3.07
N GLY A 198 12.40 30.54 -2.81
CA GLY A 198 11.44 31.47 -3.41
C GLY A 198 9.95 31.13 -3.35
N PHE A 199 9.26 31.89 -2.50
CA PHE A 199 7.84 32.27 -2.59
C PHE A 199 6.75 31.20 -2.33
N ILE A 200 5.78 31.62 -1.52
CA ILE A 200 4.62 30.89 -1.00
C ILE A 200 3.75 30.30 -2.13
N VAL A 201 3.59 28.97 -2.15
CA VAL A 201 2.36 28.32 -2.67
C VAL A 201 1.96 27.11 -1.82
N SER A 202 0.87 27.31 -1.09
CA SER A 202 -0.18 26.33 -0.75
C SER A 202 0.20 25.08 0.05
N ASN A 203 -0.06 25.18 1.36
CA ASN A 203 -0.72 24.19 2.22
C ASN A 203 -1.43 23.03 1.49
N TYR A 204 -0.69 22.02 1.04
CA TYR A 204 -1.24 20.72 0.62
C TYR A 204 -0.62 19.53 1.36
N LEU A 205 0.17 19.75 2.41
CA LEU A 205 0.75 18.66 3.20
C LEU A 205 0.38 18.67 4.69
N THR A 206 -0.76 19.26 5.06
CA THR A 206 -1.44 18.87 6.30
C THR A 206 -2.31 17.65 6.03
N LEU A 207 -1.68 16.51 5.77
CA LEU A 207 -2.35 15.22 5.85
C LEU A 207 -1.68 14.38 6.93
N PRO A 208 -2.20 14.42 8.18
CA PRO A 208 -1.95 13.42 9.21
C PRO A 208 -2.47 12.00 8.84
N ILE A 209 -2.70 11.73 7.56
CA ILE A 209 -3.29 10.49 7.04
C ILE A 209 -2.21 9.57 6.42
N LEU A 210 -1.05 10.10 6.05
CA LEU A 210 0.02 9.30 5.39
C LEU A 210 0.89 8.48 6.35
N VAL A 211 0.87 8.75 7.66
CA VAL A 211 1.68 8.02 8.65
C VAL A 211 0.97 6.76 9.19
N LEU A 212 -0.30 6.53 8.84
CA LEU A 212 -1.11 5.45 9.41
C LEU A 212 -1.49 4.31 8.46
N THR A 213 -1.22 4.42 7.16
CA THR A 213 -1.64 3.40 6.19
C THR A 213 -0.58 2.35 5.91
N ILE A 214 0.70 2.71 5.79
CA ILE A 214 1.78 1.73 5.55
C ILE A 214 1.97 0.75 6.74
N PRO A 215 1.93 1.18 8.03
CA PRO A 215 2.07 0.26 9.17
C PRO A 215 0.84 -0.63 9.42
N ARG A 216 -0.37 -0.17 9.06
CA ARG A 216 -1.61 -0.92 9.29
C ARG A 216 -1.82 -2.05 8.29
N TRP A 217 -1.31 -1.90 7.06
CA TRP A 217 -1.35 -2.94 6.03
C TRP A 217 -0.51 -4.16 6.39
N VAL A 218 0.72 -3.94 6.87
CA VAL A 218 1.60 -5.03 7.32
C VAL A 218 1.05 -5.68 8.58
N ALA A 219 0.52 -4.91 9.53
CA ALA A 219 -0.15 -5.46 10.71
C ALA A 219 -1.38 -6.31 10.34
N ALA A 220 -2.16 -5.92 9.34
CA ALA A 220 -3.32 -6.67 8.87
C ALA A 220 -2.92 -7.97 8.15
N VAL A 221 -1.93 -7.92 7.25
CA VAL A 221 -1.43 -9.11 6.51
C VAL A 221 -0.70 -10.08 7.45
N VAL A 222 0.12 -9.58 8.38
CA VAL A 222 0.79 -10.41 9.40
C VAL A 222 -0.23 -11.00 10.38
N ALA A 223 -1.25 -10.25 10.81
CA ALA A 223 -2.32 -10.76 11.67
C ALA A 223 -3.20 -11.80 10.97
N LEU A 224 -3.51 -11.62 9.68
CA LEU A 224 -4.29 -12.58 8.88
C LEU A 224 -3.50 -13.89 8.65
N ARG A 225 -2.19 -13.79 8.38
CA ARG A 225 -1.32 -14.96 8.21
C ARG A 225 -1.04 -15.69 9.53
N ALA A 226 -1.04 -14.99 10.66
CA ALA A 226 -1.00 -15.60 11.99
C ALA A 226 -2.30 -16.34 12.33
N ARG A 227 -3.47 -15.83 11.88
CA ARG A 227 -4.77 -16.46 12.09
C ARG A 227 -4.95 -17.75 11.27
N SER A 228 -4.42 -17.77 10.04
CA SER A 228 -4.42 -18.96 9.17
C SER A 228 -3.55 -20.13 9.69
N LYS A 229 -2.58 -19.87 10.58
CA LYS A 229 -1.75 -20.91 11.21
C LYS A 229 -2.32 -21.46 12.53
N LEU A 230 -3.46 -20.94 12.98
CA LEU A 230 -4.08 -21.26 14.28
C LEU A 230 -5.42 -22.01 14.18
N GLU A 231 -5.90 -22.33 12.99
CA GLU A 231 -6.99 -23.31 12.83
C GLU A 231 -6.39 -24.71 12.57
N PRO A 232 -6.66 -25.70 13.43
CA PRO A 232 -6.29 -27.10 13.20
C PRO A 232 -7.10 -27.74 12.07
#